data_AF-A0A6M0ING3-F1
#
_entry.id   AF-A0A6M0ING3-F1
#
_cell.length_a   1.000
_cell.length_b   1.000
_cell.length_c   1.000
_cell.angle_alpha   90.00
_cell.angle_beta   90.00
_cell.angle_gamma   90.00
#
_symmetry.space_group_name_H-M   'P 1'
#
loop_
_entity.id
_entity.type
_entity.pdbx_description
1 polymer ?
#
loop_
_entity_poly.entity_id
_entity_poly.type
_entity_poly.pdbx_seq_one_letter_code
_entity_poly.pdbx_strand_id
1 'polypeptide(L)' 'MILTIETLRDYKQVMAVIETQLAKGSANMTETDLAELQRLSLLAEHYEEEHYPMPVELATLPEMI' A
#
# COMPACT_ATOMS: atom_id res chain seq x y z
N MET A 1 -1.84 -16.66 4.88
CA MET A 1 -1.87 -15.85 3.65
C MET A 1 -3.04 -14.90 3.77
N ILE A 2 -2.79 -13.58 3.81
CA ILE A 2 -3.84 -12.56 3.95
C ILE A 2 -4.41 -12.29 2.57
N LEU A 3 -5.71 -12.51 2.36
CA LEU A 3 -6.34 -12.40 1.03
C LEU A 3 -7.07 -11.06 0.85
N THR A 4 -7.52 -10.44 1.93
CA THR A 4 -8.22 -9.15 1.99
C THR A 4 -7.79 -8.40 3.25
N ILE A 5 -7.95 -7.07 3.24
CA ILE A 5 -7.75 -6.21 4.41
C ILE A 5 -9.11 -5.58 4.73
N GLU A 6 -9.73 -5.99 5.83
CA GLU A 6 -11.07 -5.50 6.22
C GLU A 6 -11.01 -4.65 7.49
N THR A 7 -9.92 -4.77 8.26
CA THR A 7 -9.75 -4.07 9.53
C THR A 7 -8.41 -3.36 9.60
N LEU A 8 -8.34 -2.33 10.44
CA LEU A 8 -7.09 -1.64 10.76
C LEU A 8 -6.02 -2.58 11.33
N ARG A 9 -6.42 -3.65 12.02
CA ARG A 9 -5.50 -4.67 12.52
C ARG A 9 -4.85 -5.43 11.38
N ASP A 10 -5.63 -5.83 10.39
CA ASP A 10 -5.14 -6.57 9.22
C ASP A 10 -4.22 -5.68 8.39
N TYR A 11 -4.58 -4.40 8.24
CA TYR A 11 -3.75 -3.39 7.59
C TYR A 11 -2.38 -3.25 8.27
N LYS A 12 -2.37 -3.06 9.60
CA LYS A 12 -1.11 -2.99 10.38
C LYS A 12 -0.27 -4.25 10.23
N GLN A 13 -0.90 -5.41 10.16
CA GLN A 13 -0.20 -6.68 9.99
C GLN A 13 0.41 -6.80 8.59
N VAL A 14 -0.32 -6.38 7.54
CA VAL A 14 0.21 -6.32 6.17
C VAL A 14 1.39 -5.35 6.08
N MET A 15 1.27 -4.15 6.65
CA MET A 15 2.35 -3.15 6.65
C MET A 15 3.61 -3.66 7.35
N ALA A 16 3.47 -4.34 8.50
CA ALA A 16 4.62 -4.93 9.18
C ALA A 16 5.33 -6.02 8.34
N VAL A 17 4.57 -6.78 7.54
CA VAL A 17 5.14 -7.79 6.64
C VAL A 17 5.85 -7.12 5.46
N ILE A 18 5.26 -6.08 4.87
CA ILE A 18 5.88 -5.26 3.81
C ILE A 18 7.21 -4.67 4.31
N GLU A 19 7.22 -4.04 5.49
CA GLU A 19 8.43 -3.48 6.09
C GLU A 19 9.51 -4.55 6.31
N THR A 20 9.12 -5.74 6.80
CA THR A 20 10.04 -6.85 6.98
C THR A 20 10.65 -7.32 5.66
N GLN A 21 9.86 -7.37 4.59
CA GLN A 21 10.34 -7.75 3.26
C GLN A 21 11.28 -6.69 2.68
N LEU A 22 10.92 -5.40 2.80
CA LEU A 22 11.76 -4.29 2.36
C LEU A 22 13.09 -4.23 3.12
N ALA A 23 13.09 -4.55 4.42
CA ALA A 23 14.28 -4.59 5.25
C ALA A 23 15.31 -5.64 4.82
N LYS A 24 14.90 -6.70 4.10
CA LYS A 24 15.85 -7.66 3.50
C LYS A 24 16.75 -7.00 2.45
N GLY A 25 16.28 -5.91 1.84
CA GLY A 25 16.94 -5.22 0.74
C GLY A 25 16.76 -5.95 -0.59
N SER A 26 16.61 -5.20 -1.67
CA SER A 26 16.31 -5.73 -3.01
C SER A 26 17.32 -6.76 -3.53
N ALA A 27 18.58 -6.67 -3.09
CA ALA A 27 19.63 -7.62 -3.45
C ALA A 27 19.46 -9.03 -2.85
N ASN A 28 18.63 -9.18 -1.81
CA ASN A 28 18.38 -10.45 -1.13
C ASN A 28 16.94 -10.96 -1.31
N MET A 29 16.15 -10.31 -2.16
CA MET A 29 14.77 -10.73 -2.43
C MET A 29 14.73 -11.76 -3.55
N THR A 30 13.99 -12.83 -3.33
CA THR A 30 13.64 -13.79 -4.40
C THR A 30 12.49 -13.24 -5.25
N GLU A 31 12.26 -13.83 -6.42
CA GLU A 31 11.06 -13.51 -7.22
C GLU A 31 9.77 -13.73 -6.44
N THR A 32 9.74 -14.73 -5.55
CA THR A 32 8.60 -14.99 -4.67
C THR A 32 8.40 -13.89 -3.63
N ASP A 33 9.49 -13.37 -3.05
CA ASP A 33 9.40 -12.22 -2.13
C ASP A 33 8.87 -10.98 -2.86
N LEU A 34 9.32 -10.74 -4.10
CA LEU A 34 8.85 -9.60 -4.91
C LEU A 34 7.37 -9.74 -5.28
N ALA A 35 6.93 -10.92 -5.67
CA ALA A 35 5.52 -11.18 -5.99
C ALA A 35 4.63 -11.01 -4.76
N GLU A 36 5.08 -11.47 -3.59
CA GLU A 36 4.33 -11.28 -2.34
C GLU A 36 4.32 -9.82 -1.92
N LEU A 37 5.43 -9.10 -2.05
CA LEU A 37 5.50 -7.66 -1.77
C LEU A 37 4.49 -6.90 -2.64
N GLN A 38 4.49 -7.16 -3.95
CA GLN A 38 3.59 -6.51 -4.90
C GLN A 38 2.12 -6.81 -4.58
N ARG A 39 1.82 -8.06 -4.21
CA ARG A 39 0.47 -8.47 -3.80
C ARG A 39 0.02 -7.77 -2.52
N LEU A 40 0.88 -7.68 -1.51
CA LEU A 40 0.58 -7.03 -0.24
C LEU A 40 0.40 -5.52 -0.41
N SER A 41 1.21 -4.88 -1.27
CA SER A 41 1.08 -3.46 -1.59
C SER A 41 -0.26 -3.14 -2.25
N LEU A 42 -0.71 -3.94 -3.21
CA LEU A 42 -2.03 -3.77 -3.85
C LEU A 42 -3.19 -3.89 -2.86
N LEU A 43 -3.09 -4.82 -1.89
CA LEU A 43 -4.10 -4.94 -0.85
C LEU A 43 -4.13 -3.73 0.09
N ALA A 44 -2.95 -3.20 0.44
CA ALA A 44 -2.84 -2.01 1.27
C ALA A 44 -3.39 -0.77 0.55
N GLU A 45 -3.06 -0.59 -0.73
CA GLU A 45 -3.55 0.51 -1.56
C GLU A 45 -5.09 0.53 -1.62
N HIS A 46 -5.72 -0.62 -1.92
CA HIS A 46 -7.19 -0.69 -1.92
C HIS A 46 -7.82 -0.36 -0.56
N TYR A 47 -7.21 -0.82 0.54
CA TYR A 47 -7.69 -0.45 1.87
C TYR A 47 -7.56 1.06 2.11
N GLU A 48 -6.46 1.67 1.69
CA GLU A 48 -6.20 3.10 1.82
C GLU A 48 -7.14 3.96 0.97
N GLU A 49 -7.46 3.55 -0.26
CA GLU A 49 -8.44 4.23 -1.10
C GLU A 49 -9.82 4.34 -0.42
N GLU A 50 -10.26 3.28 0.26
CA GLU A 50 -11.55 3.24 0.95
C GLU A 50 -11.54 3.99 2.29
N HIS A 51 -10.42 3.97 3.01
CA HIS A 51 -10.35 4.45 4.41
C HIS A 51 -9.65 5.80 4.57
N TYR A 52 -8.77 6.17 3.65
CA TYR A 52 -7.98 7.40 3.64
C TYR A 52 -8.06 8.09 2.28
N PRO A 53 -9.27 8.42 1.78
CA PRO A 53 -9.42 9.08 0.49
C PRO A 53 -8.67 10.41 0.52
N MET A 54 -7.74 10.60 -0.42
CA MET A 54 -7.05 11.87 -0.57
C MET A 54 -8.10 12.94 -0.88
N PRO A 55 -8.09 14.09 -0.17
CA PRO A 55 -8.94 15.20 -0.54
C PRO A 55 -8.63 15.58 -1.98
N VAL A 56 -9.66 15.58 -2.83
CA VAL A 56 -9.55 16.14 -4.17
C VAL A 56 -9.25 17.62 -3.96
N GLU A 57 -7.98 18.01 -4.08
CA GLU A 57 -7.67 19.40 -4.38
C GLU A 57 -8.31 19.66 -5.74
N LEU A 58 -9.53 20.21 -5.72
CA LEU A 58 -10.06 20.91 -6.88
C LEU A 58 -8.97 21.92 -7.20
N ALA A 59 -8.19 21.63 -8.25
CA ALA A 59 -7.19 22.54 -8.74
C ALA A 59 -7.93 23.83 -9.04
N THR A 60 -7.91 24.77 -8.10
CA THR A 60 -8.27 26.16 -8.35
C THR A 60 -7.15 26.66 -9.22
N LEU A 61 -7.19 26.33 -10.52
CA LEU A 61 -6.54 27.12 -11.54
C LEU A 61 -7.18 28.51 -11.38
N PRO A 62 -6.47 29.53 -10.87
CA PRO A 62 -7.00 30.87 -11.00
C PRO A 62 -7.14 31.10 -12.50
N GLU A 63 -8.37 31.35 -12.96
CA GLU A 63 -8.62 31.83 -14.31
C GLU A 63 -7.66 33.00 -14.53
N MET A 64 -6.70 32.83 -15.43
CA MET A 64 -5.83 33.92 -15.87
C MET A 64 -6.70 34.85 -16.71
N ILE A 65 -7.24 35.89 -16.06
CA ILE A 65 -7.87 37.05 -16.70
C ILE A 65 -6.78 37.98 -17.22
#